data_AF-A0A8S1L8L7-F1
#
_entry.id   AF-A0A8S1L8L7-F1
#
_cell.length_a   1.000
_cell.length_b   1.000
_cell.length_c   1.000
_cell.angle_alpha   90.00
_cell.angle_beta   90.00
_cell.angle_gamma   90.00
#
_symmetry.space_group_name_H-M   'P 1'
#
loop_
_entity.id
_entity.type
_entity.pdbx_description
1 polymer ?
#
loop_
_entity_poly.entity_id
_entity_poly.type
_entity_poly.pdbx_seq_one_letter_code
_entity_poly.pdbx_strand_id
1 'polypeptide(L)'
;MIIYGTFDHNFRNNTINIKPFQIDISPNSNIEELKILITLQFTNLALEDFDILNSQRVRQKESALVQSLYQERQDVISIYVTNSSNLNASCCNIM
;
A
#
# COMPACT_ATOMS: atom_id res chain seq x y z
N MET A 1 -8.04 -13.85 2.78
CA MET A 1 -7.72 -13.71 1.35
C MET A 1 -6.29 -13.26 1.24
N ILE A 2 -5.48 -13.91 0.41
CA ILE A 2 -4.04 -13.62 0.32
C ILE A 2 -3.79 -12.54 -0.74
N ILE A 3 -3.13 -11.45 -0.32
CA ILE A 3 -2.66 -10.38 -1.19
C ILE A 3 -1.15 -10.48 -1.31
N TYR A 4 -0.65 -10.32 -2.54
CA TYR A 4 0.78 -10.30 -2.84
C TYR A 4 1.23 -8.85 -3.02
N GLY A 5 2.12 -8.40 -2.14
CA GLY A 5 2.64 -7.05 -2.14
C GLY A 5 4.07 -6.96 -2.65
N THR A 6 4.35 -5.92 -3.42
CA THR A 6 5.72 -5.52 -3.78
C THR A 6 5.85 -4.01 -3.57
N PHE A 7 7.04 -3.54 -3.21
CA PHE A 7 7.29 -2.10 -3.23
C PHE A 7 7.56 -1.64 -4.66
N ASP A 8 7.06 -0.45 -5.00
CA ASP A 8 7.38 0.16 -6.28
C ASP A 8 8.89 0.40 -6.42
N HIS A 9 9.40 0.30 -7.64
CA HIS A 9 10.81 0.54 -7.95
C HIS A 9 11.32 1.92 -7.51
N ASN A 10 10.45 2.93 -7.45
CA ASN A 10 10.80 4.26 -6.97
C ASN A 10 10.54 4.47 -5.48
N PHE A 11 10.21 3.42 -4.72
CA PHE A 11 9.93 3.55 -3.29
C PHE A 11 11.18 3.98 -2.53
N ARG A 12 11.19 5.22 -2.05
CA ARG A 12 12.30 5.83 -1.31
C ARG A 12 12.05 5.68 0.18
N ASN A 13 12.48 4.56 0.75
CA ASN A 13 12.73 4.44 2.19
C ASN A 13 13.92 3.49 2.39
N ASN A 14 15.10 4.07 2.60
CA ASN A 14 16.39 3.36 2.57
C ASN A 14 16.60 2.43 3.78
N THR A 15 15.70 2.45 4.77
CA THR A 15 15.81 1.63 5.99
C THR A 15 14.89 0.41 5.97
N ILE A 16 14.05 0.26 4.94
CA ILE A 16 13.15 -0.88 4.79
C ILE A 16 13.79 -1.94 3.89
N ASN A 17 13.73 -3.19 4.33
CA ASN A 17 14.12 -4.33 3.50
C ASN A 17 13.04 -4.60 2.43
N ILE A 18 13.20 -3.95 1.28
CA ILE A 18 12.27 -4.05 0.15
C ILE A 18 12.35 -5.46 -0.45
N LYS A 19 11.40 -6.32 -0.05
CA LYS A 19 11.19 -7.66 -0.61
C LYS A 19 9.70 -7.87 -0.89
N PRO A 20 9.34 -8.71 -1.87
CA PRO A 20 7.96 -9.16 -2.02
C PRO A 20 7.45 -9.81 -0.74
N PHE A 21 6.16 -9.61 -0.45
CA PHE A 21 5.53 -10.09 0.77
C PHE A 21 4.08 -10.53 0.52
N GLN A 22 3.49 -11.16 1.52
CA GLN A 22 2.11 -11.63 1.48
C GLN A 22 1.38 -11.18 2.75
N ILE A 23 0.13 -10.75 2.61
CA ILE A 23 -0.77 -10.39 3.71
C ILE A 23 -2.04 -11.22 3.57
N ASP A 24 -2.47 -11.87 4.65
CA ASP A 24 -3.81 -12.43 4.74
C ASP A 24 -4.75 -11.42 5.40
N ILE A 25 -5.84 -11.08 4.71
CA ILE A 25 -6.83 -10.09 5.17
C ILE A 25 -8.24 -10.48 4.70
N SER A 26 -9.27 -9.99 5.40
CA SER A 26 -10.65 -10.14 4.97
C SER A 26 -10.94 -9.31 3.70
N PRO A 27 -11.70 -9.83 2.72
CA PRO A 27 -12.12 -9.03 1.56
C PRO A 27 -13.02 -7.84 1.92
N ASN A 28 -13.69 -7.91 3.08
CA ASN A 28 -14.57 -6.87 3.60
C ASN A 28 -13.83 -5.83 4.47
N SER A 29 -12.54 -6.02 4.71
CA SER A 29 -11.68 -5.00 5.32
C SER A 29 -11.52 -3.81 4.38
N ASN A 30 -11.09 -2.68 4.92
CA ASN A 30 -10.74 -1.51 4.12
C ASN A 30 -9.23 -1.47 3.80
N ILE A 31 -8.82 -0.55 2.91
CA ILE A 31 -7.42 -0.39 2.52
C ILE A 31 -6.57 0.17 3.68
N GLU A 32 -7.15 0.95 4.60
CA GLU A 32 -6.45 1.42 5.80
C GLU A 32 -5.99 0.26 6.69
N GLU A 33 -6.87 -0.72 6.96
CA GLU A 33 -6.55 -1.94 7.69
C GLU A 33 -5.44 -2.74 7.00
N LEU A 34 -5.46 -2.81 5.66
CA LEU A 34 -4.37 -3.40 4.89
C LEU A 34 -3.05 -2.64 5.09
N LYS A 35 -3.07 -1.29 5.10
CA LYS A 35 -1.88 -0.50 5.40
C LYS A 35 -1.35 -0.80 6.80
N ILE A 36 -2.21 -0.90 7.81
CA ILE A 36 -1.82 -1.26 9.19
C ILE A 36 -1.12 -2.63 9.23
N LEU A 37 -1.64 -3.64 8.54
CA LEU A 37 -1.00 -4.96 8.51
C LEU A 37 0.40 -4.91 7.86
N ILE A 38 0.57 -4.08 6.82
CA ILE A 38 1.87 -3.89 6.18
C ILE A 38 2.85 -3.19 7.15
N THR A 39 2.43 -2.14 7.88
CA THR A 39 3.32 -1.49 8.85
C THR A 39 3.75 -2.42 9.98
N LEU A 40 2.87 -3.32 10.43
CA LEU A 40 3.22 -4.36 11.41
C LEU A 40 4.27 -5.34 10.88
N GLN A 41 4.30 -5.61 9.58
CA GLN A 41 5.31 -6.47 8.95
C GLN A 41 6.64 -5.74 8.71
N PHE A 42 6.61 -4.41 8.53
CA PHE A 42 7.77 -3.58 8.22
C PHE A 42 7.97 -2.51 9.30
N THR A 43 8.80 -2.80 10.31
CA THR A 43 9.00 -1.99 11.53
C THR A 43 9.39 -0.52 11.33
N ASN A 44 9.88 -0.13 10.15
CA ASN A 44 10.30 1.24 9.81
C ASN A 44 9.40 1.91 8.76
N LEU A 45 8.15 1.43 8.61
CA LEU A 45 7.17 1.99 7.68
C LEU A 45 6.02 2.61 8.48
N ALA A 46 5.89 3.93 8.45
CA ALA A 46 4.73 4.60 9.04
C ALA A 46 3.53 4.54 8.08
N LEU A 47 2.31 4.65 8.61
CA LEU A 47 1.08 4.51 7.81
C LEU A 47 0.96 5.64 6.77
N GLU A 48 1.46 6.82 7.11
CA GLU A 48 1.45 8.05 6.32
C GLU A 48 2.49 8.08 5.20
N ASP A 49 3.52 7.22 5.24
CA ASP A 49 4.67 7.26 4.33
C ASP A 49 4.38 6.61 2.98
N PHE A 50 3.31 5.82 2.89
CA PHE A 50 3.00 5.04 1.70
C PHE A 50 1.52 5.00 1.39
N ASP A 51 1.24 4.65 0.13
CA ASP A 51 -0.10 4.34 -0.34
C ASP A 51 -0.09 3.04 -1.14
N ILE A 52 -1.29 2.49 -1.31
CA ILE A 52 -1.51 1.25 -2.06
C ILE A 52 -1.93 1.57 -3.48
N LEU A 53 -1.24 0.96 -4.44
CA LEU A 53 -1.67 0.88 -5.83
C LEU A 53 -2.20 -0.52 -6.12
N ASN A 54 -3.26 -0.62 -6.92
CA ASN A 54 -3.72 -1.90 -7.45
C ASN A 54 -2.80 -2.40 -8.59
N SER A 55 -3.10 -3.56 -9.16
CA SER A 55 -2.34 -4.16 -10.26
C SER A 55 -2.26 -3.27 -11.53
N GLN A 56 -3.20 -2.34 -11.71
CA GLN A 56 -3.22 -1.34 -12.76
C GLN A 56 -2.49 -0.03 -12.40
N ARG A 57 -1.74 -0.01 -11.28
CA ARG A 57 -1.02 1.16 -10.76
C ARG A 57 -1.93 2.33 -10.35
N VAL A 58 -3.21 2.08 -10.10
CA VAL A 58 -4.16 3.10 -9.63
C VAL A 58 -4.11 3.19 -8.11
N ARG A 59 -3.98 4.40 -7.57
CA ARG A 59 -3.98 4.67 -6.13
C ARG A 59 -5.34 4.39 -5.52
N GLN A 60 -5.34 3.65 -4.42
CA GLN A 60 -6.55 3.23 -3.73
C GLN A 60 -6.84 4.16 -2.56
N LYS A 61 -8.13 4.46 -2.35
CA LYS A 61 -8.59 5.24 -1.20
C LYS A 61 -8.60 4.36 0.04
N GLU A 62 -8.23 4.92 1.18
CA GLU A 62 -8.17 4.20 2.47
C GLU A 62 -9.53 3.60 2.88
N SER A 63 -10.62 4.29 2.57
CA SER A 63 -12.00 3.82 2.82
C SER A 63 -12.52 2.78 1.82
N ALA A 64 -11.80 2.49 0.74
CA ALA A 64 -12.20 1.45 -0.20
C ALA A 64 -12.08 0.07 0.45
N LEU A 65 -12.95 -0.86 0.04
CA LEU A 65 -12.84 -2.25 0.49
C LEU A 65 -11.71 -2.97 -0.24
N VAL A 66 -11.03 -3.87 0.45
CA VAL A 66 -9.94 -4.68 -0.13
C VAL A 66 -10.43 -5.50 -1.32
N GLN A 67 -11.68 -5.97 -1.31
CA GLN A 67 -12.27 -6.67 -2.47
C GLN A 67 -12.26 -5.83 -3.76
N SER A 68 -12.17 -4.49 -3.70
CA SER A 68 -12.07 -3.66 -4.91
C SER A 68 -10.73 -3.84 -5.64
N LEU A 69 -9.73 -4.40 -4.97
CA LEU A 69 -8.46 -4.81 -5.58
C LEU A 69 -8.62 -6.05 -6.45
N TYR A 70 -9.67 -6.83 -6.23
CA TYR A 70 -9.96 -8.00 -7.03
C TYR A 70 -10.36 -7.58 -8.44
N GLN A 71 -9.72 -8.20 -9.42
CA GLN A 71 -10.12 -8.11 -10.82
C GLN A 71 -10.63 -9.48 -11.22
N GLU A 72 -11.80 -9.55 -11.85
CA GLU A 72 -12.52 -10.81 -12.17
C GLU A 72 -11.70 -11.86 -12.95
N ARG A 73 -10.52 -11.51 -13.46
CA ARG A 73 -9.62 -12.37 -14.24
C ARG A 73 -8.29 -12.69 -13.55
N GLN A 74 -8.10 -12.31 -12.30
CA GLN A 74 -6.87 -12.57 -11.55
C GLN A 74 -7.17 -13.48 -10.35
N ASP A 75 -6.64 -14.71 -10.40
CA ASP A 75 -6.66 -15.64 -9.25
C ASP A 75 -5.84 -15.10 -8.06
N VAL A 76 -4.96 -14.13 -8.33
CA VAL A 76 -4.02 -13.57 -7.38
C VAL A 76 -4.15 -12.05 -7.33
N ILE A 77 -4.50 -11.51 -6.17
CA ILE A 77 -4.52 -10.06 -5.95
C ILE A 77 -3.10 -9.58 -5.71
N SER A 78 -2.60 -8.74 -6.61
CA SER A 78 -1.29 -8.10 -6.51
C SER A 78 -1.42 -6.61 -6.28
N ILE A 79 -0.67 -6.08 -5.32
CA ILE A 79 -0.59 -4.65 -5.01
C ILE A 79 0.84 -4.13 -5.12
N TYR A 80 0.95 -2.81 -5.27
CA TYR A 80 2.21 -2.11 -5.15
C TYR A 80 2.16 -1.10 -4.01
N VAL A 81 3.17 -1.11 -3.15
CA VAL A 81 3.40 -0.11 -2.11
C VAL A 81 4.21 1.02 -2.73
N THR A 82 3.65 2.22 -2.80
CA THR A 82 4.32 3.42 -3.33
C THR A 82 4.46 4.47 -2.25
N ASN A 83 5.40 5.40 -2.39
CA ASN A 83 5.46 6.55 -1.52
C ASN A 83 4.12 7.31 -1.53
N SER A 84 3.71 7.76 -0.34
CA SER A 84 2.53 8.59 -0.16
C SER A 84 2.64 9.86 -0.98
N SER A 85 1.54 10.28 -1.59
CA SER A 85 1.47 11.57 -2.29
C SER A 85 1.61 12.75 -1.33
N ASN A 86 1.43 12.50 -0.03
CA ASN A 86 1.55 13.51 1.02
C ASN A 86 3.00 13.79 1.45
N LEU A 87 3.99 13.03 0.95
CA LEU A 87 5.41 13.31 1.21
C LEU A 87 5.86 14.70 0.69
N ASN A 88 5.06 15.35 -0.18
CA ASN A 88 5.25 16.73 -0.64
C ASN A 88 4.28 17.76 -0.02
N ALA A 89 3.50 17.42 1.01
CA ALA A 89 2.67 18.39 1.72
C ALA A 89 3.46 19.26 2.73
N SER A 90 4.79 19.19 2.72
CA SER A 90 5.68 20.21 3.31
C SER A 90 6.27 21.08 2.20
N CYS A 91 5.45 21.90 1.53
CA CYS A 91 5.94 23.03 0.74
C CYS A 91 4.82 24.05 0.45
N CYS A 92 4.21 24.59 1.51
CA CYS A 92 3.66 25.95 1.50
C CYS A 92 4.01 26.60 2.84
N ASN A 93 5.30 26.92 3.02
CA ASN A 93 5.64 28.08 3.82
C ASN A 93 5.12 29.28 3.04
N ILE A 94 4.04 29.90 3.49
CA ILE A 94 3.83 31.32 3.23
C ILE A 94 3.95 32.00 4.59
N MET A 95 4.98 32.84 4.65
CA MET A 95 5.27 33.85 5.67
C MET A 95 4.05 34.64 6.09
#